data_AF-A0A432FH18-F1
#
_entry.id   AF-A0A432FH18-F1
#
_cell.length_a   1.000
_cell.length_b   1.000
_cell.length_c   1.000
_cell.angle_alpha   90.00
_cell.angle_beta   90.00
_cell.angle_gamma   90.00
#
_symmetry.space_group_name_H-M   'P 1'
#
loop_
_entity.id
_entity.type
_entity.pdbx_description
1 polymer ?
#
loop_
_entity_poly.entity_id
_entity_poly.type
_entity_poly.pdbx_seq_one_letter_code
_entity_poly.pdbx_strand_id
1 'polypeptide(L)'
;MRTVDVSYKLQTLREAVAYGRIKLSKGCIEKIKNKELPKGDCIEASKLAGLYGAKNTPMLLPFCHPVGFDHAQVEISIGDGFIEVTAKVRGIARTGYEMEALTAVSVALLNIYDMCKGFDSNMVIEEIKLVSKKGGKSQYFENLKGVKVAVITVSDRASRGIYEDKSGKLAVEKLKELSAEVVFYKVVPDEREEIQKAIKEAISSGAEVVVTSGGTGLGPRDITPEAVSEIALKEIKGFGEAMRIFGSQYTPKALVSRASAYVLPEG
;
A
#
# COMPACT_ATOMS: atom_id res chain seq x y z
N MET A 1 21.26 -9.03 0.44
CA MET A 1 20.40 -8.30 1.39
C MET A 1 19.89 -7.04 0.71
N ARG A 2 18.58 -6.76 0.70
CA ARG A 2 18.03 -5.56 0.06
C ARG A 2 16.69 -5.14 0.68
N THR A 3 16.44 -3.84 0.69
CA THR A 3 15.11 -3.27 0.94
C THR A 3 14.22 -3.53 -0.29
N VAL A 4 12.95 -3.89 -0.06
CA VAL A 4 11.99 -4.15 -1.16
C VAL A 4 11.58 -2.82 -1.79
N ASP A 5 11.66 -2.71 -3.12
CA ASP A 5 11.12 -1.53 -3.80
C ASP A 5 9.60 -1.49 -3.68
N VAL A 6 9.09 -0.37 -3.17
CA VAL A 6 7.65 -0.10 -3.01
C VAL A 6 7.23 1.15 -3.76
N SER A 7 8.11 1.72 -4.61
CA SER A 7 7.86 2.94 -5.38
C SER A 7 6.54 2.87 -6.14
N TYR A 8 6.32 1.75 -6.85
CA TYR A 8 5.14 1.43 -7.65
C TYR A 8 3.83 1.20 -6.86
N LYS A 9 3.87 1.17 -5.52
CA LYS A 9 2.65 0.93 -4.72
C LYS A 9 1.91 2.24 -4.47
N LEU A 10 0.57 2.16 -4.50
CA LEU A 10 -0.28 3.26 -4.06
C LEU A 10 -0.10 3.52 -2.55
N GLN A 11 -0.15 4.80 -2.20
CA GLN A 11 -0.31 5.21 -0.82
C GLN A 11 -1.76 4.97 -0.40
N THR A 12 -1.95 4.30 0.72
CA THR A 12 -3.26 4.02 1.31
C THR A 12 -3.19 4.25 2.81
N LEU A 13 -4.35 4.44 3.44
CA LEU A 13 -4.42 4.39 4.89
C LEU A 13 -3.95 3.02 5.40
N ARG A 14 -3.07 3.03 6.40
CA ARG A 14 -2.51 1.84 7.03
C ARG A 14 -2.53 2.00 8.54
N GLU A 15 -2.72 0.89 9.23
CA GLU A 15 -2.79 0.83 10.68
C GLU A 15 -2.16 -0.48 11.15
N ALA A 16 -1.41 -0.44 12.23
CA ALA A 16 -0.89 -1.62 12.91
C ALA A 16 -1.08 -1.46 14.41
N VAL A 17 -1.45 -2.55 15.08
CA VAL A 17 -1.56 -2.64 16.53
C VAL A 17 -0.69 -3.79 17.01
N ALA A 18 0.19 -3.51 17.96
CA ALA A 18 1.04 -4.51 18.62
C ALA A 18 0.78 -4.52 20.13
N TYR A 19 1.08 -5.65 20.74
CA TYR A 19 0.94 -5.89 22.17
C TYR A 19 2.19 -6.58 22.70
N GLY A 20 2.50 -6.36 23.98
CA GLY A 20 3.44 -7.16 24.75
C GLY A 20 3.28 -6.87 26.24
N ARG A 21 3.88 -7.68 27.10
CA ARG A 21 3.83 -7.46 28.54
C ARG A 21 5.15 -7.79 29.23
N ILE A 22 5.29 -7.33 30.46
CA ILE A 22 6.42 -7.65 31.34
C ILE A 22 5.90 -8.14 32.69
N LYS A 23 6.38 -9.30 33.12
CA LYS A 23 6.12 -9.86 34.45
C LYS A 23 6.99 -9.17 35.50
N LEU A 24 6.38 -8.82 36.63
CA LEU A 24 7.03 -8.12 37.73
C LEU A 24 6.43 -8.62 39.06
N SER A 25 7.22 -8.56 40.13
CA SER A 25 6.77 -8.81 41.49
C SER A 25 5.71 -7.79 41.93
N LYS A 26 4.81 -8.23 42.82
CA LYS A 26 3.78 -7.36 43.40
C LYS A 26 4.38 -6.13 44.08
N GLY A 27 5.50 -6.29 44.79
CA GLY A 27 6.21 -5.17 45.43
C GLY A 27 6.69 -4.11 44.44
N CYS A 28 7.22 -4.53 43.28
CA CYS A 28 7.62 -3.59 42.23
C CYS A 28 6.41 -2.87 41.61
N ILE A 29 5.30 -3.59 41.39
CA ILE A 29 4.06 -3.00 40.86
C ILE A 29 3.49 -1.94 41.80
N GLU A 30 3.47 -2.18 43.11
CA GLU A 30 2.98 -1.19 44.08
C GLU A 30 3.85 0.08 44.08
N LYS A 31 5.18 -0.06 43.96
CA LYS A 31 6.07 1.09 43.80
C LYS A 31 5.80 1.91 42.55
N ILE A 32 5.47 1.24 41.43
CA ILE A 32 5.08 1.92 40.19
C ILE A 32 3.77 2.69 40.38
N LYS A 33 2.74 2.06 40.98
CA LYS A 33 1.44 2.70 41.24
C LYS A 33 1.58 3.94 42.14
N ASN A 34 2.42 3.85 43.17
CA ASN A 34 2.65 4.93 44.13
C ASN A 34 3.68 5.97 43.66
N LYS A 35 4.26 5.81 42.46
CA LYS A 35 5.32 6.67 41.91
C LYS A 35 6.56 6.79 42.81
N GLU A 36 6.93 5.70 43.48
CA GLU A 36 8.06 5.65 44.43
C GLU A 36 9.40 5.25 43.79
N LEU A 37 9.44 5.10 42.47
CA LEU A 37 10.68 4.79 41.78
C LEU A 37 11.59 6.03 41.76
N PRO A 38 12.90 5.89 42.07
CA PRO A 38 13.83 7.02 42.20
C PRO A 38 14.06 7.76 40.88
N LYS A 39 13.77 7.10 39.76
CA LYS A 39 13.92 7.62 38.41
C LYS A 39 12.66 8.37 37.90
N GLY A 40 11.60 8.47 38.70
CA GLY A 40 10.36 9.16 38.35
C GLY A 40 9.21 8.25 37.87
N ASP A 41 8.26 8.84 37.15
CA ASP A 41 7.04 8.16 36.70
C ASP A 41 7.33 7.13 35.59
N CYS A 42 7.30 5.85 35.95
CA CYS A 42 7.60 4.75 35.04
C CYS A 42 6.62 4.63 33.87
N ILE A 43 5.33 4.89 34.11
CA ILE A 43 4.31 4.72 33.07
C ILE A 43 4.44 5.82 32.02
N GLU A 44 4.53 7.09 32.45
CA GLU A 44 4.66 8.20 31.52
C GLU A 44 6.00 8.19 30.77
N ALA A 45 7.11 7.86 31.45
CA ALA A 45 8.39 7.69 30.78
C ALA A 45 8.37 6.56 29.74
N SER A 46 7.70 5.44 30.04
CA SER A 46 7.64 4.29 29.13
C SER A 46 6.73 4.54 27.92
N LYS A 47 5.67 5.34 28.06
CA LYS A 47 4.87 5.82 26.92
C LYS A 47 5.72 6.66 25.97
N LEU A 48 6.52 7.59 26.50
CA LEU A 48 7.44 8.41 25.70
C LEU A 48 8.50 7.55 25.02
N ALA A 49 9.10 6.60 25.74
CA ALA A 49 10.08 5.66 25.19
C ALA A 49 9.48 4.86 24.02
N GLY A 50 8.25 4.35 24.16
CA GLY A 50 7.55 3.66 23.07
C GLY A 50 7.31 4.56 21.84
N LEU A 51 6.93 5.83 22.05
CA LEU A 51 6.78 6.80 20.94
C LEU A 51 8.12 7.08 20.23
N TYR A 52 9.21 7.19 20.98
CA TYR A 52 10.55 7.31 20.40
C TYR A 52 10.96 6.05 19.65
N GLY A 53 10.63 4.87 20.19
CA GLY A 53 10.82 3.58 19.50
C GLY A 53 10.14 3.57 18.14
N ALA A 54 8.85 3.91 18.08
CA ALA A 54 8.09 3.99 16.82
C ALA A 54 8.80 4.89 15.79
N LYS A 55 9.18 6.11 16.18
CA LYS A 55 9.79 7.11 15.29
C LYS A 55 11.18 6.71 14.78
N ASN A 56 11.92 5.91 15.55
CA ASN A 56 13.29 5.51 15.22
C ASN A 56 13.41 4.08 14.67
N THR A 57 12.29 3.39 14.44
CA THR A 57 12.24 2.05 13.83
C THR A 57 13.17 1.87 12.62
N PRO A 58 13.17 2.76 11.60
CA PRO A 58 14.05 2.57 10.44
C PRO A 58 15.55 2.72 10.74
N MET A 59 15.93 3.32 11.87
CA MET A 59 17.33 3.36 12.31
C MET A 59 17.77 2.06 12.98
N LEU A 60 16.82 1.29 13.52
CA LEU A 60 17.08 0.03 14.23
C LEU A 60 17.01 -1.18 13.30
N LEU A 61 16.12 -1.16 12.30
CA LEU A 61 15.82 -2.29 11.43
C LEU A 61 16.32 -2.03 9.99
N PRO A 62 17.40 -2.70 9.54
CA PRO A 62 18.14 -2.31 8.31
C PRO A 62 17.33 -2.31 7.01
N PHE A 63 16.26 -3.08 6.92
CA PHE A 63 15.43 -3.19 5.71
C PHE A 63 14.03 -2.57 5.88
N CYS A 64 13.75 -1.93 7.01
CA CYS A 64 12.55 -1.13 7.16
C CYS A 64 12.67 0.13 6.30
N HIS A 65 11.58 0.48 5.63
CA HIS A 65 11.49 1.74 4.91
C HIS A 65 11.45 2.90 5.92
N PRO A 66 12.11 4.04 5.64
CA PRO A 66 11.89 5.25 6.41
C PRO A 66 10.51 5.80 6.08
N VAL A 67 9.49 5.41 6.86
CA VAL A 67 8.11 5.87 6.69
C VAL A 67 7.71 6.79 7.82
N GLY A 68 7.18 7.96 7.46
CA GLY A 68 6.43 8.79 8.41
C GLY A 68 5.08 8.13 8.73
N PHE A 69 4.52 8.48 9.87
CA PHE A 69 3.16 8.12 10.27
C PHE A 69 2.44 9.36 10.80
N ASP A 70 1.12 9.38 10.65
CA ASP A 70 0.28 10.53 11.03
C ASP A 70 -0.16 10.45 12.49
N HIS A 71 -0.19 9.24 13.06
CA HIS A 71 -0.61 9.00 14.44
C HIS A 71 0.15 7.81 15.05
N ALA A 72 0.62 7.99 16.29
CA ALA A 72 1.12 6.90 17.14
C ALA A 72 0.62 7.09 18.57
N GLN A 73 0.21 5.98 19.19
CA GLN A 73 -0.28 5.95 20.56
C GLN A 73 0.29 4.72 21.27
N VAL A 74 0.71 4.90 22.52
CA VAL A 74 1.18 3.84 23.40
C VAL A 74 0.33 3.88 24.66
N GLU A 75 -0.33 2.77 24.95
CA GLU A 75 -1.16 2.56 26.13
C GLU A 75 -0.49 1.53 27.03
N ILE A 76 -0.54 1.77 28.34
CA ILE A 76 0.08 0.91 29.34
C ILE A 76 -0.96 0.64 30.43
N SER A 77 -1.22 -0.63 30.71
CA SER A 77 -2.11 -1.08 31.78
C SER A 77 -1.34 -1.88 32.83
N ILE A 78 -1.68 -1.67 34.09
CA ILE A 78 -1.08 -2.40 35.22
C ILE A 78 -2.05 -3.53 35.62
N GLY A 79 -1.61 -4.78 35.48
CA GLY A 79 -2.34 -5.97 35.93
C GLY A 79 -1.82 -6.53 37.25
N ASP A 80 -2.29 -7.72 37.63
CA ASP A 80 -1.76 -8.46 38.79
C ASP A 80 -0.54 -9.28 38.38
N GLY A 81 0.67 -8.82 38.74
CA GLY A 81 1.92 -9.49 38.42
C GLY A 81 2.47 -9.22 37.02
N PHE A 82 1.84 -8.32 36.26
CA PHE A 82 2.32 -7.89 34.94
C PHE A 82 1.94 -6.45 34.60
N ILE A 83 2.71 -5.83 33.70
CA ILE A 83 2.34 -4.60 33.01
C ILE A 83 2.23 -4.90 31.52
N GLU A 84 1.14 -4.46 30.91
CA GLU A 84 0.89 -4.66 29.49
C GLU A 84 1.09 -3.36 28.74
N VAL A 85 1.58 -3.47 27.50
CA VAL A 85 1.79 -2.36 26.59
C VAL A 85 1.11 -2.67 25.28
N THR A 86 0.27 -1.75 24.82
CA THR A 86 -0.31 -1.77 23.47
C THR A 86 0.16 -0.55 22.71
N ALA A 87 0.64 -0.73 21.48
CA ALA A 87 0.99 0.38 20.60
C ALA A 87 0.19 0.32 19.31
N LYS A 88 -0.34 1.48 18.90
CA LYS A 88 -1.06 1.66 17.66
C LYS A 88 -0.38 2.73 16.80
N VAL A 89 -0.03 2.37 15.57
CA VAL A 89 0.60 3.28 14.60
C VAL A 89 -0.24 3.33 13.33
N ARG A 90 -0.47 4.53 12.80
CA ARG A 90 -1.36 4.77 11.67
C ARG A 90 -0.87 5.92 10.80
N GLY A 91 -1.08 5.79 9.49
CA GLY A 91 -0.82 6.87 8.53
C GLY A 91 -1.06 6.47 7.08
N ILE A 92 -0.76 7.39 6.16
CA ILE A 92 -0.85 7.19 4.71
C ILE A 92 0.54 6.81 4.15
N ALA A 93 0.71 5.55 3.75
CA ALA A 93 2.00 5.06 3.27
C ALA A 93 1.90 3.95 2.21
N ARG A 94 3.04 3.63 1.58
CA ARG A 94 3.20 2.56 0.58
C ARG A 94 3.47 1.18 1.20
N THR A 95 3.87 1.15 2.47
CA THR A 95 4.14 -0.07 3.26
C THR A 95 3.50 0.05 4.65
N GLY A 96 3.29 -1.08 5.32
CA GLY A 96 2.65 -1.16 6.63
C GLY A 96 3.51 -0.66 7.78
N TYR A 97 2.89 -0.55 8.96
CA TYR A 97 3.50 -0.04 10.19
C TYR A 97 3.69 -1.13 11.26
N GLU A 98 3.73 -2.41 10.84
CA GLU A 98 3.88 -3.54 11.76
C GLU A 98 5.13 -3.38 12.64
N MET A 99 6.23 -2.95 12.02
CA MET A 99 7.51 -2.81 12.71
C MET A 99 7.55 -1.61 13.64
N GLU A 100 6.91 -0.50 13.28
CA GLU A 100 6.81 0.68 14.15
C GLU A 100 6.01 0.36 15.41
N ALA A 101 4.89 -0.38 15.28
CA ALA A 101 4.09 -0.81 16.43
C ALA A 101 4.86 -1.80 17.32
N LEU A 102 5.50 -2.81 16.74
CA LEU A 102 6.29 -3.81 17.50
C LEU A 102 7.50 -3.17 18.20
N THR A 103 8.16 -2.24 17.54
CA THR A 103 9.30 -1.51 18.12
C THR A 103 8.84 -0.62 19.26
N ALA A 104 7.70 0.08 19.13
CA ALA A 104 7.14 0.88 20.21
C ALA A 104 6.85 0.07 21.47
N VAL A 105 6.20 -1.08 21.33
CA VAL A 105 5.95 -2.03 22.44
C VAL A 105 7.27 -2.48 23.06
N SER A 106 8.22 -2.92 22.23
CA SER A 106 9.51 -3.45 22.69
C SER A 106 10.29 -2.42 23.49
N VAL A 107 10.39 -1.19 22.99
CA VAL A 107 11.14 -0.11 23.65
C VAL A 107 10.44 0.35 24.93
N ALA A 108 9.11 0.42 24.96
CA ALA A 108 8.37 0.73 26.18
C ALA A 108 8.61 -0.34 27.27
N LEU A 109 8.57 -1.64 26.92
CA LEU A 109 8.83 -2.74 27.85
C LEU A 109 10.29 -2.74 28.35
N LEU A 110 11.25 -2.45 27.47
CA LEU A 110 12.66 -2.28 27.85
C LEU A 110 12.85 -1.09 28.80
N ASN A 111 12.12 0.01 28.60
CA ASN A 111 12.17 1.14 29.51
C ASN A 111 11.59 0.77 30.89
N ILE A 112 10.45 0.07 30.94
CA ILE A 112 9.89 -0.46 32.21
C ILE A 112 10.96 -1.30 32.93
N TYR A 113 11.61 -2.21 32.21
CA TYR A 113 12.70 -3.01 32.76
C TYR A 113 13.83 -2.13 33.33
N ASP A 114 14.33 -1.15 32.57
CA ASP A 114 15.41 -0.26 33.01
C ASP A 114 15.04 0.53 34.28
N MET A 115 13.77 0.95 34.38
CA MET A 115 13.24 1.68 35.51
C MET A 115 13.08 0.81 36.76
N CYS A 116 12.87 -0.50 36.59
CA CYS A 116 12.51 -1.42 37.68
C CYS A 116 13.63 -2.39 38.10
N LYS A 117 14.70 -2.55 37.31
CA LYS A 117 15.76 -3.56 37.56
C LYS A 117 16.47 -3.51 38.92
N GLY A 118 16.37 -2.39 39.64
CA GLY A 118 16.89 -2.27 41.01
C GLY A 118 15.96 -2.83 42.09
N PHE A 119 14.69 -3.06 41.76
CA PHE A 119 13.64 -3.54 42.67
C PHE A 119 13.19 -4.97 42.35
N ASP A 120 13.39 -5.41 41.12
CA ASP A 120 13.08 -6.76 40.66
C ASP A 120 14.09 -7.22 39.61
N SER A 121 14.78 -8.33 39.87
CA SER A 121 15.75 -8.93 38.95
C SER A 121 15.19 -10.10 38.14
N ASN A 122 13.98 -10.56 38.44
CA ASN A 122 13.33 -11.72 37.80
C ASN A 122 12.28 -11.31 36.77
N MET A 123 12.31 -10.05 36.32
CA MET A 123 11.38 -9.56 35.31
C MET A 123 11.54 -10.30 33.98
N VAL A 124 10.42 -10.60 33.32
CA VAL A 124 10.42 -11.27 32.02
C VAL A 124 9.53 -10.51 31.05
N ILE A 125 10.11 -10.06 29.95
CA ILE A 125 9.37 -9.51 28.81
C ILE A 125 8.82 -10.67 27.99
N GLU A 126 7.51 -10.68 27.73
CA GLU A 126 6.83 -11.77 27.06
C GLU A 126 5.70 -11.29 26.13
N GLU A 127 5.29 -12.18 25.23
CA GLU A 127 4.14 -12.00 24.33
C GLU A 127 4.18 -10.78 23.41
N ILE A 128 5.38 -10.31 23.01
CA ILE A 128 5.48 -9.27 21.97
C ILE A 128 4.97 -9.84 20.65
N LYS A 129 3.84 -9.31 20.17
CA LYS A 129 3.14 -9.80 18.97
C LYS A 129 2.34 -8.71 18.28
N LEU A 130 2.12 -8.90 16.98
CA LEU A 130 1.19 -8.08 16.22
C LEU A 130 -0.24 -8.55 16.51
N VAL A 131 -1.11 -7.63 16.94
CA VAL A 131 -2.52 -7.90 17.23
C VAL A 131 -3.36 -7.77 15.98
N SER A 132 -3.16 -6.69 15.22
CA SER A 132 -3.89 -6.46 13.98
C SER A 132 -3.13 -5.55 13.03
N LYS A 133 -3.47 -5.64 11.75
CA LYS A 133 -3.05 -4.69 10.72
C LYS A 133 -4.16 -4.43 9.72
N LYS A 134 -4.20 -3.23 9.17
CA LYS A 134 -5.15 -2.78 8.15
C LYS A 134 -4.43 -2.01 7.05
N GLY A 135 -5.04 -1.97 5.87
CA GLY A 135 -4.58 -1.22 4.71
C GLY A 135 -3.64 -1.97 3.79
N GLY A 136 -3.30 -1.32 2.68
CA GLY A 136 -2.48 -1.90 1.62
C GLY A 136 -3.19 -2.98 0.80
N LYS A 137 -2.40 -3.76 0.07
CA LYS A 137 -2.92 -4.81 -0.83
C LYS A 137 -3.87 -5.75 -0.09
N SER A 138 -3.53 -6.20 1.12
CA SER A 138 -4.37 -7.17 1.86
C SER A 138 -5.81 -6.73 2.15
N GLN A 139 -6.13 -5.43 2.06
CA GLN A 139 -7.48 -4.93 2.32
C GLN A 139 -8.21 -4.46 1.05
N TYR A 140 -7.50 -3.94 0.05
CA TYR A 140 -8.10 -3.36 -1.16
C TYR A 140 -7.83 -4.16 -2.43
N PHE A 141 -7.07 -5.25 -2.33
CA PHE A 141 -6.74 -6.08 -3.46
C PHE A 141 -7.75 -7.21 -3.60
N GLU A 142 -8.60 -7.11 -4.60
CA GLU A 142 -9.25 -8.26 -5.21
C GLU A 142 -8.29 -8.82 -6.26
N ASN A 143 -8.07 -10.14 -6.28
CA ASN A 143 -7.42 -10.71 -7.46
C ASN A 143 -8.44 -10.67 -8.63
N LEU A 144 -7.94 -10.63 -9.85
CA LEU A 144 -8.77 -10.63 -11.05
C LEU A 144 -9.09 -12.06 -11.50
N LYS A 145 -9.14 -13.03 -10.59
CA LYS A 145 -9.33 -14.44 -10.95
C LYS A 145 -10.70 -14.63 -11.59
N GLY A 146 -10.68 -15.17 -12.81
CA GLY A 146 -11.88 -15.40 -13.60
C GLY A 146 -12.38 -14.17 -14.35
N VAL A 147 -11.76 -13.00 -14.16
CA VAL A 147 -12.06 -11.82 -14.97
C VAL A 147 -11.36 -11.93 -16.31
N LYS A 148 -12.14 -11.87 -17.39
CA LYS A 148 -11.63 -11.89 -18.76
C LYS A 148 -11.25 -10.48 -19.19
N VAL A 149 -10.02 -10.32 -19.65
CA VAL A 149 -9.46 -9.01 -20.00
C VAL A 149 -8.87 -9.02 -21.41
N ALA A 150 -8.95 -7.86 -22.06
CA ALA A 150 -8.33 -7.60 -23.34
C ALA A 150 -7.29 -6.49 -23.23
N VAL A 151 -6.23 -6.56 -24.02
CA VAL A 151 -5.21 -5.51 -24.13
C VAL A 151 -5.09 -5.05 -25.58
N ILE A 152 -5.23 -3.76 -25.81
CA ILE A 152 -5.11 -3.16 -27.15
C ILE A 152 -4.03 -2.09 -27.11
N THR A 153 -2.97 -2.28 -27.87
CA THR A 153 -1.98 -1.21 -28.06
C THR A 153 -2.35 -0.39 -29.27
N VAL A 154 -2.47 0.92 -29.08
CA VAL A 154 -2.74 1.89 -30.15
C VAL A 154 -1.43 2.59 -30.50
N SER A 155 -0.88 2.26 -31.67
CA SER A 155 0.34 2.85 -32.18
C SER A 155 0.55 2.63 -33.67
N ASP A 156 0.67 3.72 -34.42
CA ASP A 156 1.03 3.73 -35.85
C ASP A 156 2.35 3.01 -36.14
N ARG A 157 3.34 3.11 -35.23
CA ARG A 157 4.67 2.53 -35.46
C ARG A 157 4.71 1.06 -35.07
N ALA A 158 4.07 0.68 -33.96
CA ALA A 158 4.00 -0.72 -33.54
C ALA A 158 3.15 -1.56 -34.51
N SER A 159 2.01 -1.02 -34.98
CA SER A 159 1.14 -1.69 -35.95
C SER A 159 1.83 -1.94 -37.29
N ARG A 160 2.74 -1.05 -37.71
CA ARG A 160 3.60 -1.23 -38.90
C ARG A 160 4.84 -2.11 -38.67
N GLY A 161 5.03 -2.65 -37.47
CA GLY A 161 6.19 -3.48 -37.14
C GLY A 161 7.51 -2.71 -37.04
N ILE A 162 7.48 -1.38 -36.98
CA ILE A 162 8.69 -0.53 -36.85
C ILE A 162 9.38 -0.76 -35.51
N TYR A 163 8.60 -1.04 -34.47
CA TYR A 163 9.12 -1.52 -33.18
C TYR A 163 8.14 -2.50 -32.53
N GLU A 164 8.67 -3.28 -31.58
CA GLU A 164 7.89 -4.19 -30.76
C GLU A 164 7.07 -3.44 -29.71
N ASP A 165 5.78 -3.80 -29.58
CA ASP A 165 4.94 -3.29 -28.50
C ASP A 165 5.41 -3.82 -27.13
N LYS A 166 6.15 -2.98 -26.42
CA LYS A 166 6.56 -3.25 -25.04
C LYS A 166 5.45 -2.97 -24.04
N SER A 167 4.59 -1.98 -24.32
CA SER A 167 3.60 -1.47 -23.37
C SER A 167 2.44 -2.43 -23.17
N GLY A 168 1.85 -2.94 -24.24
CA GLY A 168 0.78 -3.92 -24.17
C GLY A 168 1.28 -5.27 -23.64
N LYS A 169 2.50 -5.70 -24.00
CA LYS A 169 3.10 -6.90 -23.42
C LYS A 169 3.28 -6.79 -21.90
N LEU A 170 3.75 -5.64 -21.42
CA LEU A 170 3.84 -5.38 -19.98
C LEU A 170 2.46 -5.38 -19.31
N ALA A 171 1.44 -4.79 -19.94
CA ALA A 171 0.07 -4.82 -19.43
C ALA A 171 -0.47 -6.26 -19.33
N VAL A 172 -0.23 -7.11 -20.34
CA VAL A 172 -0.59 -8.53 -20.34
C VAL A 172 0.10 -9.27 -19.18
N GLU A 173 1.40 -9.06 -18.99
CA GLU A 173 2.16 -9.67 -17.88
C GLU A 173 1.56 -9.27 -16.52
N LYS A 174 1.30 -7.97 -16.32
CA LYS A 174 0.71 -7.46 -15.08
C LYS A 174 -0.70 -7.98 -14.84
N LEU A 175 -1.55 -8.07 -15.86
CA LEU A 175 -2.89 -8.63 -15.71
C LEU A 175 -2.83 -10.12 -15.34
N LYS A 176 -1.88 -10.88 -15.91
CA LYS A 176 -1.65 -12.29 -15.53
C LYS A 176 -1.12 -12.43 -14.09
N GLU A 177 -0.23 -11.55 -13.63
CA GLU A 177 0.20 -11.51 -12.22
C GLU A 177 -1.00 -11.30 -11.26
N LEU A 178 -2.04 -10.61 -11.73
CA LEU A 178 -3.30 -10.41 -11.00
C LEU A 178 -4.29 -11.58 -11.14
N SER A 179 -3.91 -12.68 -11.80
CA SER A 179 -4.76 -13.85 -12.11
C SER A 179 -5.88 -13.60 -13.12
N ALA A 180 -5.83 -12.53 -13.90
CA ALA A 180 -6.78 -12.29 -14.98
C ALA A 180 -6.58 -13.25 -16.17
N GLU A 181 -7.66 -13.59 -16.85
CA GLU A 181 -7.62 -14.36 -18.10
C GLU A 181 -7.52 -13.39 -19.29
N VAL A 182 -6.35 -13.31 -19.92
CA VAL A 182 -6.16 -12.45 -21.10
C VAL A 182 -6.71 -13.17 -22.34
N VAL A 183 -7.92 -12.80 -22.77
CA VAL A 183 -8.65 -13.44 -23.88
C VAL A 183 -8.38 -12.80 -25.24
N PHE A 184 -7.87 -11.56 -25.25
CA PHE A 184 -7.60 -10.83 -26.48
C PHE A 184 -6.40 -9.90 -26.33
N TYR A 185 -5.53 -9.88 -27.34
CA TYR A 185 -4.43 -8.94 -27.46
C TYR A 185 -4.26 -8.51 -28.91
N LYS A 186 -4.22 -7.19 -29.16
CA LYS A 186 -4.04 -6.66 -30.52
C LYS A 186 -3.28 -5.34 -30.53
N VAL A 187 -2.52 -5.10 -31.58
CA VAL A 187 -1.89 -3.82 -31.88
C VAL A 187 -2.59 -3.21 -33.07
N VAL A 188 -3.03 -1.96 -32.97
CA VAL A 188 -3.76 -1.22 -34.02
C VAL A 188 -3.09 0.13 -34.28
N PRO A 189 -3.22 0.71 -35.49
CA PRO A 189 -2.78 2.08 -35.74
C PRO A 189 -3.65 3.09 -34.97
N ASP A 190 -3.20 4.34 -34.92
CA ASP A 190 -3.93 5.47 -34.33
C ASP A 190 -5.07 5.92 -35.26
N GLU A 191 -5.94 4.99 -35.64
CA GLU A 191 -7.08 5.18 -36.53
C GLU A 191 -8.38 4.83 -35.82
N ARG A 192 -9.37 5.73 -35.92
CA ARG A 192 -10.61 5.63 -35.16
C ARG A 192 -11.34 4.31 -35.39
N GLU A 193 -11.53 3.95 -36.65
CA GLU A 193 -12.27 2.75 -37.05
C GLU A 193 -11.55 1.48 -36.57
N GLU A 194 -10.22 1.45 -36.64
CA GLU A 194 -9.42 0.30 -36.20
C GLU A 194 -9.43 0.14 -34.67
N ILE A 195 -9.38 1.24 -33.91
CA ILE A 195 -9.50 1.22 -32.44
C ILE A 195 -10.89 0.69 -32.05
N GLN A 196 -11.96 1.25 -32.62
CA GLN A 196 -13.33 0.83 -32.31
C GLN A 196 -13.59 -0.63 -32.72
N LYS A 197 -13.07 -1.06 -33.87
CA LYS A 197 -13.16 -2.45 -34.33
C LYS A 197 -12.45 -3.41 -33.38
N ALA A 198 -11.23 -3.10 -32.95
CA ALA A 198 -10.50 -3.93 -32.00
C ALA A 198 -11.21 -4.02 -30.62
N ILE A 199 -11.85 -2.94 -30.17
CA ILE A 199 -12.66 -2.96 -28.95
C ILE A 199 -13.88 -3.87 -29.12
N LYS A 200 -14.59 -3.80 -30.25
CA LYS A 200 -15.72 -4.69 -30.54
C LYS A 200 -15.29 -6.16 -30.60
N GLU A 201 -14.16 -6.45 -31.27
CA GLU A 201 -13.58 -7.80 -31.31
C GLU A 201 -13.20 -8.31 -29.91
N ALA A 202 -12.67 -7.44 -29.05
CA ALA A 202 -12.36 -7.77 -27.66
C ALA A 202 -13.62 -8.12 -26.87
N ILE A 203 -14.70 -7.34 -27.01
CA ILE A 203 -16.00 -7.61 -26.39
C ILE A 203 -16.56 -8.94 -26.89
N SER A 204 -16.54 -9.19 -28.21
CA SER A 204 -17.00 -10.47 -28.81
C SER A 204 -16.15 -11.67 -28.38
N SER A 205 -14.90 -11.45 -27.97
CA SER A 205 -14.03 -12.47 -27.37
C SER A 205 -14.37 -12.75 -25.89
N GLY A 206 -15.36 -12.06 -25.34
CA GLY A 206 -15.83 -12.20 -23.96
C GLY A 206 -15.02 -11.40 -22.95
N ALA A 207 -14.31 -10.34 -23.36
CA ALA A 207 -13.59 -9.48 -22.43
C ALA A 207 -14.55 -8.60 -21.63
N GLU A 208 -14.41 -8.63 -20.30
CA GLU A 208 -15.15 -7.79 -19.35
C GLU A 208 -14.44 -6.46 -19.10
N VAL A 209 -13.11 -6.44 -19.28
CA VAL A 209 -12.28 -5.22 -19.16
C VAL A 209 -11.36 -5.12 -20.37
N VAL A 210 -11.38 -3.97 -21.04
CA VAL A 210 -10.47 -3.65 -22.16
C VAL A 210 -9.48 -2.59 -21.71
N VAL A 211 -8.19 -2.91 -21.75
CA VAL A 211 -7.10 -2.00 -21.41
C VAL A 211 -6.44 -1.52 -22.70
N THR A 212 -6.56 -0.23 -23.00
CA THR A 212 -5.87 0.40 -24.13
C THR A 212 -4.56 1.04 -23.69
N SER A 213 -3.50 0.91 -24.49
CA SER A 213 -2.20 1.57 -24.27
C SER A 213 -1.76 2.33 -25.51
N GLY A 214 -1.60 3.65 -25.40
CA GLY A 214 -1.19 4.52 -26.51
C GLY A 214 -2.31 5.46 -26.99
N GLY A 215 -1.97 6.39 -27.89
CA GLY A 215 -2.90 7.34 -28.48
C GLY A 215 -3.60 8.29 -27.50
N THR A 216 -3.05 8.53 -26.30
CA THR A 216 -3.63 9.40 -25.26
C THR A 216 -2.91 10.75 -25.11
N GLY A 217 -1.92 11.06 -25.95
CA GLY A 217 -1.20 12.34 -25.91
C GLY A 217 -2.00 13.51 -26.48
N LEU A 218 -1.32 14.63 -26.74
CA LEU A 218 -1.89 15.84 -27.36
C LEU A 218 -1.59 15.93 -28.87
N GLY A 219 -0.91 14.93 -29.44
CA GLY A 219 -0.59 14.92 -30.87
C GLY A 219 -1.85 14.75 -31.72
N PRO A 220 -1.83 15.19 -32.99
CA PRO A 220 -3.00 15.09 -33.89
C PRO A 220 -3.42 13.65 -34.19
N ARG A 221 -2.51 12.69 -33.96
CA ARG A 221 -2.78 11.25 -34.08
C ARG A 221 -3.28 10.63 -32.79
N ASP A 222 -3.04 11.25 -31.63
CA ASP A 222 -3.51 10.72 -30.36
C ASP A 222 -5.04 10.88 -30.29
N ILE A 223 -5.80 9.83 -30.59
CA ILE A 223 -7.27 9.89 -30.65
C ILE A 223 -7.96 8.78 -29.85
N THR A 224 -7.23 8.03 -29.02
CA THR A 224 -7.80 6.87 -28.31
C THR A 224 -8.97 7.26 -27.42
N PRO A 225 -8.88 8.29 -26.55
CA PRO A 225 -10.01 8.71 -25.72
C PRO A 225 -11.27 9.08 -26.52
N GLU A 226 -11.12 9.80 -27.64
CA GLU A 226 -12.21 10.18 -28.54
C GLU A 226 -12.82 8.98 -29.26
N ALA A 227 -11.98 8.07 -29.75
CA ALA A 227 -12.45 6.87 -30.44
C ALA A 227 -13.28 5.98 -29.50
N VAL A 228 -12.89 5.87 -28.22
CA VAL A 228 -13.64 5.10 -27.21
C VAL A 228 -14.89 5.84 -26.75
N SER A 229 -14.84 7.16 -26.54
CA SER A 229 -15.98 7.92 -26.01
C SER A 229 -17.20 7.89 -26.92
N GLU A 230 -16.99 7.81 -28.25
CA GLU A 230 -18.08 7.74 -29.24
C GLU A 230 -18.87 6.44 -29.23
N ILE A 231 -18.27 5.35 -28.73
CA ILE A 231 -18.93 4.05 -28.60
C ILE A 231 -19.27 3.70 -27.14
N ALA A 232 -18.99 4.61 -26.21
CA ALA A 232 -19.21 4.41 -24.79
C ALA A 232 -20.61 4.83 -24.35
N LEU A 233 -21.14 4.14 -23.34
CA LEU A 233 -22.36 4.55 -22.64
C LEU A 233 -22.11 5.71 -21.67
N LYS A 234 -20.99 5.64 -20.94
CA LYS A 234 -20.69 6.60 -19.86
C LYS A 234 -19.20 6.67 -19.57
N GLU A 235 -18.70 7.87 -19.33
CA GLU A 235 -17.33 8.09 -18.84
C GLU A 235 -17.23 7.90 -17.32
N ILE A 236 -16.17 7.22 -16.88
CA ILE A 236 -15.78 7.05 -15.47
C ILE A 236 -14.61 8.00 -15.16
N LYS A 237 -14.93 9.29 -15.01
CA LYS A 237 -13.93 10.39 -14.88
C LYS A 237 -12.82 10.13 -13.86
N GLY A 238 -13.18 9.58 -12.70
CA GLY A 238 -12.25 9.35 -11.58
C GLY A 238 -11.06 8.44 -11.93
N PHE A 239 -11.20 7.51 -12.87
CA PHE A 239 -10.08 6.65 -13.28
C PHE A 239 -9.03 7.42 -14.08
N GLY A 240 -9.45 8.31 -14.97
CA GLY A 240 -8.53 9.20 -15.70
C GLY A 240 -7.73 10.10 -14.75
N GLU A 241 -8.42 10.67 -13.77
CA GLU A 241 -7.81 11.50 -12.72
C GLU A 241 -6.81 10.69 -11.89
N ALA A 242 -7.20 9.51 -11.41
CA ALA A 242 -6.33 8.63 -10.63
C ALA A 242 -5.08 8.20 -11.42
N MET A 243 -5.22 7.83 -12.69
CA MET A 243 -4.10 7.48 -13.57
C MET A 243 -3.11 8.65 -13.72
N ARG A 244 -3.60 9.87 -13.90
CA ARG A 244 -2.74 11.07 -13.99
C ARG A 244 -2.09 11.44 -12.67
N ILE A 245 -2.83 11.40 -11.56
CA ILE A 245 -2.31 11.68 -10.20
C ILE A 245 -1.23 10.68 -9.82
N PHE A 246 -1.41 9.40 -10.16
CA PHE A 246 -0.40 8.39 -9.91
C PHE A 246 0.79 8.55 -10.86
N GLY A 247 0.54 8.72 -12.16
CA GLY A 247 1.58 8.87 -13.17
C GLY A 247 2.47 10.10 -12.96
N SER A 248 1.91 11.21 -12.46
CA SER A 248 2.64 12.46 -12.22
C SER A 248 3.71 12.32 -11.12
N GLN A 249 3.60 11.29 -10.26
CA GLN A 249 4.64 10.94 -9.28
C GLN A 249 5.91 10.36 -9.94
N TYR A 250 5.82 9.87 -11.18
CA TYR A 250 6.96 9.28 -11.92
C TYR A 250 7.41 10.13 -13.09
N THR A 251 6.47 10.84 -13.73
CA THR A 251 6.79 11.69 -14.88
C THR A 251 5.84 12.88 -14.99
N PRO A 252 6.34 14.12 -15.17
CA PRO A 252 5.48 15.29 -15.39
C PRO A 252 4.64 15.17 -16.67
N LYS A 253 5.07 14.32 -17.62
CA LYS A 253 4.34 14.05 -18.87
C LYS A 253 2.99 13.37 -18.64
N ALA A 254 2.75 12.77 -17.47
CA ALA A 254 1.44 12.20 -17.15
C ALA A 254 0.32 13.26 -17.17
N LEU A 255 0.64 14.53 -16.86
CA LEU A 255 -0.35 15.62 -16.83
C LEU A 255 -0.92 15.96 -18.21
N VAL A 256 -0.16 15.72 -19.29
CA VAL A 256 -0.63 15.95 -20.66
C VAL A 256 -1.32 14.72 -21.26
N SER A 257 -1.43 13.62 -20.51
CA SER A 257 -2.17 12.44 -20.95
C SER A 257 -3.67 12.63 -20.77
N ARG A 258 -4.43 12.38 -21.84
CA ARG A 258 -5.89 12.34 -21.84
C ARG A 258 -6.43 10.96 -21.45
N ALA A 259 -5.71 10.22 -20.60
CA ALA A 259 -6.15 8.92 -20.08
C ALA A 259 -7.57 9.00 -19.50
N SER A 260 -8.41 8.05 -19.88
CA SER A 260 -9.83 8.00 -19.53
C SER A 260 -10.29 6.56 -19.35
N ALA A 261 -11.49 6.38 -18.80
CA ALA A 261 -12.13 5.08 -18.66
C ALA A 261 -13.61 5.24 -18.95
N TYR A 262 -14.20 4.20 -19.54
CA TYR A 262 -15.59 4.25 -20.00
C TYR A 262 -16.30 2.93 -19.71
N VAL A 263 -17.61 3.01 -19.53
CA VAL A 263 -18.53 1.87 -19.61
C VAL A 263 -18.93 1.70 -21.07
N LEU A 264 -18.66 0.52 -21.61
CA LEU A 264 -19.07 0.14 -22.96
C LEU A 264 -20.40 -0.61 -22.91
N PRO A 265 -21.22 -0.60 -23.99
CA PRO A 265 -22.42 -1.40 -24.06
C PRO A 265 -22.11 -2.89 -23.95
N GLU A 266 -23.03 -3.65 -23.34
CA GLU A 266 -22.97 -5.12 -23.35
C GLU A 266 -23.04 -5.61 -24.81
N GLY A 267 -22.18 -6.58 -25.14
CA GLY A 267 -22.13 -7.24 -26.45
C GLY A 267 -23.17 -8.33 -26.60
#